data_AF-A0A315V6I2-F1
#
_entry.id   AF-A0A315V6I2-F1
#
_cell.length_a   1.000
_cell.length_b   1.000
_cell.length_c   1.000
_cell.angle_alpha   90.00
_cell.angle_beta   90.00
_cell.angle_gamma   90.00
#
_symmetry.space_group_name_H-M   'P 1'
#
loop_
_entity.id
_entity.type
_entity.pdbx_description
1 polymer ?
#
loop_
_entity_poly.entity_id
_entity_poly.type
_entity_poly.pdbx_seq_one_letter_code
_entity_poly.pdbx_strand_id
1 'polypeptide(L)'
;CVARVCERHVAGTQIVHHAQSPKAAVDGVTPLHPDQAGHLIQFEGFLNICAGYNGVKDGLRQKSCSKGILSITFINILREDMARLDVTEIFHGISFPGHLHTQDSLQHALKFLFQDTDVLIVSYPKSGTTWMQEIVTLISSRGDPHVAQSTPNWTRTPWLEHYYCADLLKSSTSTPRVLTTHLPHDLLGPALQESKARIIYVTRNPKDVLVSFYHFHKMANFLPDAGSFPEFLHHFLEGTLNFGSWFDHVKGWTSQAAALNLLHVTYEEMSTDLHRAINRVSTFLQRPLLEHELNNCVKHCSFSRMKDNKMINYSLIPDEILDNSKGCFMRKGEIGDWKNMFTEEQDRYFDTVFKSKMQDCILTFVWEKPENKEL
;
A
#
# COMPACT_ATOMS: atom_id res chain seq x y z
N CYS A 1 44.13 20.05 -34.19
CA CYS A 1 44.52 20.94 -35.32
C CYS A 1 45.71 20.34 -36.04
N VAL A 2 45.70 20.45 -37.37
CA VAL A 2 46.65 19.92 -38.37
C VAL A 2 46.32 18.51 -38.89
N ALA A 3 46.24 18.47 -40.23
CA ALA A 3 45.62 17.49 -41.11
C ALA A 3 46.66 16.70 -41.93
N ARG A 4 46.20 15.59 -42.56
CA ARG A 4 46.49 15.06 -43.93
C ARG A 4 46.36 13.53 -43.96
N VAL A 5 46.00 12.79 -45.03
CA VAL A 5 45.31 12.97 -46.33
C VAL A 5 45.19 11.54 -46.96
N CYS A 6 44.12 11.28 -47.75
CA CYS A 6 43.91 10.23 -48.78
C CYS A 6 43.86 8.72 -48.38
N GLU A 7 43.06 7.82 -48.97
CA GLU A 7 42.38 7.78 -50.28
C GLU A 7 41.28 6.67 -50.41
N ARG A 8 40.16 7.04 -51.08
CA ARG A 8 39.28 6.32 -52.07
C ARG A 8 38.77 4.86 -51.90
N HIS A 9 37.44 4.69 -52.00
CA HIS A 9 36.62 4.10 -53.12
C HIS A 9 35.13 4.03 -52.64
N VAL A 10 34.17 4.86 -53.09
CA VAL A 10 33.35 4.91 -54.33
C VAL A 10 32.46 3.68 -54.63
N ALA A 11 31.15 3.84 -54.37
CA ALA A 11 29.98 3.61 -55.27
C ALA A 11 28.71 3.70 -54.38
N GLY A 12 27.77 4.65 -54.52
CA GLY A 12 26.91 4.92 -55.69
C GLY A 12 25.73 3.93 -55.67
N THR A 13 24.47 4.28 -55.36
CA THR A 13 23.58 5.05 -56.23
C THR A 13 22.32 5.52 -55.48
N GLN A 14 21.93 6.79 -55.64
CA GLN A 14 20.62 7.39 -55.35
C GLN A 14 19.83 7.54 -56.66
N ILE A 15 18.49 7.41 -56.61
CA ILE A 15 17.49 8.09 -57.47
C ILE A 15 16.22 8.21 -56.58
N VAL A 16 15.76 9.35 -56.03
CA VAL A 16 15.23 10.65 -56.54
C VAL A 16 13.74 10.64 -56.95
N HIS A 17 12.94 11.33 -56.10
CA HIS A 17 11.72 12.15 -56.27
C HIS A 17 10.54 11.76 -57.20
N HIS A 18 9.30 11.82 -56.67
CA HIS A 18 8.39 12.95 -56.94
C HIS A 18 7.15 12.98 -56.02
N ALA A 19 6.78 14.19 -55.58
CA ALA A 19 5.53 14.54 -54.93
C ALA A 19 4.44 14.90 -55.96
N GLN A 20 3.16 14.64 -55.65
CA GLN A 20 2.01 15.48 -56.02
C GLN A 20 0.70 14.94 -55.38
N SER A 21 -0.06 15.83 -54.74
CA SER A 21 -1.51 15.69 -54.51
C SER A 21 -2.27 16.40 -55.64
N PRO A 22 -3.56 16.08 -55.92
CA PRO A 22 -4.65 16.88 -55.32
C PRO A 22 -6.04 16.21 -55.14
N LYS A 23 -6.79 16.75 -54.15
CA LYS A 23 -8.24 17.10 -54.06
C LYS A 23 -9.41 16.14 -54.45
N ALA A 24 -10.33 16.01 -53.47
CA ALA A 24 -11.83 16.07 -53.51
C ALA A 24 -12.60 15.00 -54.34
N ALA A 25 -13.82 14.53 -54.05
CA ALA A 25 -14.92 14.78 -53.10
C ALA A 25 -15.91 13.57 -53.28
N VAL A 26 -16.43 12.97 -52.20
CA VAL A 26 -17.85 13.02 -51.72
C VAL A 26 -18.72 11.77 -52.05
N ASP A 27 -19.44 11.35 -51.00
CA ASP A 27 -20.63 10.48 -50.86
C ASP A 27 -20.55 8.94 -50.86
N GLY A 28 -21.13 8.32 -49.80
CA GLY A 28 -21.65 6.94 -49.86
C GLY A 28 -21.63 6.04 -48.61
N VAL A 29 -22.15 6.51 -47.47
CA VAL A 29 -22.65 5.80 -46.26
C VAL A 29 -22.71 4.25 -46.23
N THR A 30 -22.13 3.64 -45.16
CA THR A 30 -22.74 2.51 -44.39
C THR A 30 -22.16 2.50 -42.95
N PRO A 31 -22.94 2.17 -41.90
CA PRO A 31 -22.62 2.57 -40.52
C PRO A 31 -21.76 1.55 -39.77
N LEU A 32 -20.84 2.04 -38.93
CA LEU A 32 -20.11 1.28 -37.92
C LEU A 32 -20.62 1.64 -36.51
N HIS A 33 -20.73 0.58 -35.71
CA HIS A 33 -21.15 0.49 -34.30
C HIS A 33 -20.42 1.48 -33.38
N PRO A 34 -21.09 2.13 -32.40
CA PRO A 34 -20.42 2.96 -31.41
C PRO A 34 -20.15 2.14 -30.14
N ASP A 35 -18.89 1.89 -29.82
CA ASP A 35 -18.42 1.77 -28.44
C ASP A 35 -16.90 1.82 -28.41
N GLN A 36 -16.36 3.03 -28.23
CA GLN A 36 -15.05 3.38 -27.68
C GLN A 36 -14.77 4.87 -27.94
N ALA A 37 -15.60 5.73 -27.34
CA ALA A 37 -15.37 7.18 -27.33
C ALA A 37 -15.96 7.81 -26.05
N GLY A 38 -15.71 7.18 -24.89
CA GLY A 38 -16.18 7.65 -23.58
C GLY A 38 -15.07 8.08 -22.60
N HIS A 39 -13.81 7.72 -22.85
CA HIS A 39 -12.74 7.88 -21.85
C HIS A 39 -11.61 8.87 -22.21
N LEU A 40 -11.72 9.61 -23.31
CA LEU A 40 -10.68 10.57 -23.73
C LEU A 40 -11.12 12.05 -23.74
N ILE A 41 -12.35 12.38 -23.34
CA ILE A 41 -12.84 13.78 -23.38
C ILE A 41 -12.86 14.46 -21.99
N GLN A 42 -12.56 13.76 -20.89
CA GLN A 42 -12.54 14.37 -19.55
C GLN A 42 -11.18 14.88 -19.06
N PHE A 43 -10.10 14.74 -19.83
CA PHE A 43 -8.76 15.19 -19.40
C PHE A 43 -8.25 16.49 -20.04
N GLU A 44 -8.87 16.99 -21.12
CA GLU A 44 -8.48 18.30 -21.70
C GLU A 44 -9.18 19.51 -21.05
N GLY A 45 -10.24 19.28 -20.27
CA GLY A 45 -11.00 20.34 -19.58
C GLY A 45 -10.31 20.93 -18.35
N PHE A 46 -9.31 20.25 -17.77
CA PHE A 46 -8.76 20.64 -16.46
C PHE A 46 -7.43 21.41 -16.54
N LEU A 47 -6.77 21.44 -17.71
CA LEU A 47 -5.55 22.23 -17.92
C LEU A 47 -5.83 23.69 -18.31
N ASN A 48 -7.07 24.03 -18.69
CA ASN A 48 -7.45 25.39 -19.08
C ASN A 48 -7.87 26.32 -17.93
N ILE A 49 -7.85 25.85 -16.67
CA ILE A 49 -8.14 26.70 -15.49
C ILE A 49 -6.88 27.47 -15.02
N CYS A 50 -5.72 27.26 -15.65
CA CYS A 50 -4.47 27.98 -15.32
C CYS A 50 -4.01 29.03 -16.35
N ALA A 51 -4.76 29.28 -17.44
CA ALA A 51 -4.37 30.24 -18.49
C ALA A 51 -5.18 31.56 -18.45
N GLY A 52 -5.52 32.05 -17.26
CA GLY A 52 -6.44 33.18 -17.12
C GLY A 52 -6.11 34.15 -15.99
N TYR A 53 -4.84 34.45 -15.69
CA TYR A 53 -4.48 35.62 -14.87
C TYR A 53 -3.04 36.06 -15.20
N ASN A 54 -2.89 36.85 -16.26
CA ASN A 54 -1.69 37.66 -16.47
C ASN A 54 -1.98 39.07 -15.97
N GLY A 55 -1.36 39.45 -14.84
CA GLY A 55 -1.45 40.79 -14.31
C GLY A 55 -0.74 40.97 -12.98
N VAL A 56 0.52 41.43 -13.08
CA VAL A 56 1.30 42.13 -12.04
C VAL A 56 2.23 41.29 -11.15
N LYS A 57 3.47 41.78 -11.12
CA LYS A 57 4.68 41.32 -10.45
C LYS A 57 4.52 41.31 -8.92
N ASP A 58 5.00 40.26 -8.27
CA ASP A 58 6.06 40.35 -7.25
C ASP A 58 6.36 38.97 -6.65
N GLY A 59 7.65 38.70 -6.44
CA GLY A 59 8.16 37.40 -6.04
C GLY A 59 7.84 37.08 -4.58
N LEU A 60 7.28 35.88 -4.35
CA LEU A 60 7.52 34.95 -3.24
C LEU A 60 6.41 33.87 -3.25
N ARG A 61 6.78 32.63 -2.95
CA ARG A 61 5.94 31.42 -2.76
C ARG A 61 5.40 30.72 -4.01
N GLN A 62 6.22 29.81 -4.53
CA GLN A 62 5.78 28.72 -5.42
C GLN A 62 6.35 27.37 -4.93
N LYS A 63 6.05 26.95 -3.70
CA LYS A 63 6.40 25.59 -3.19
C LYS A 63 5.30 24.90 -2.36
N SER A 64 4.13 25.51 -2.17
CA SER A 64 3.06 25.01 -1.29
C SER A 64 1.81 24.50 -2.01
N CYS A 65 1.68 24.70 -3.33
CA CYS A 65 0.43 24.42 -4.03
C CYS A 65 0.29 22.94 -4.48
N SER A 66 1.38 22.30 -4.92
CA SER A 66 1.33 20.94 -5.51
C SER A 66 0.94 19.84 -4.52
N LYS A 67 1.38 19.93 -3.25
CA LYS A 67 1.08 18.91 -2.22
C LYS A 67 -0.40 18.93 -1.79
N GLY A 68 -1.00 20.13 -1.70
CA GLY A 68 -2.43 20.27 -1.39
C GLY A 68 -3.32 19.73 -2.50
N ILE A 69 -2.90 19.92 -3.76
CA ILE A 69 -3.61 19.43 -4.94
C ILE A 69 -3.62 17.89 -4.96
N LEU A 70 -2.49 17.22 -4.73
CA LEU A 70 -2.43 15.73 -4.70
C LEU A 70 -3.36 15.12 -3.64
N SER A 71 -3.46 15.72 -2.45
CA SER A 71 -4.37 15.26 -1.39
C SER A 71 -5.84 15.46 -1.75
N ILE A 72 -6.19 16.56 -2.42
CA ILE A 72 -7.55 16.84 -2.89
C ILE A 72 -7.91 15.91 -4.05
N THR A 73 -6.99 15.71 -5.00
CA THR A 73 -7.16 14.77 -6.12
C THR A 73 -7.39 13.35 -5.62
N PHE A 74 -6.66 12.90 -4.59
CA PHE A 74 -6.86 11.57 -4.01
C PHE A 74 -8.25 11.40 -3.36
N ILE A 75 -8.70 12.37 -2.57
CA ILE A 75 -10.03 12.32 -1.94
C ILE A 75 -11.13 12.39 -3.00
N ASN A 76 -10.92 13.15 -4.08
CA ASN A 76 -11.84 13.20 -5.20
C ASN A 76 -11.87 11.87 -5.96
N ILE A 77 -10.72 11.21 -6.18
CA ILE A 77 -10.65 9.86 -6.77
C ILE A 77 -11.45 8.86 -5.92
N LEU A 78 -11.27 8.87 -4.59
CA LEU A 78 -12.06 8.01 -3.69
C LEU A 78 -13.56 8.35 -3.70
N ARG A 79 -13.93 9.62 -3.88
CA ARG A 79 -15.33 10.07 -3.95
C ARG A 79 -16.01 9.81 -5.30
N GLU A 80 -15.26 9.83 -6.40
CA GLU A 80 -15.81 9.60 -7.75
C GLU A 80 -16.13 8.11 -7.98
N ASP A 81 -15.44 7.18 -7.28
CA ASP A 81 -15.63 5.74 -7.44
C ASP A 81 -16.46 5.08 -6.31
N MET A 82 -17.43 5.82 -5.77
CA MET A 82 -18.42 5.28 -4.81
C MET A 82 -19.32 4.21 -5.43
N ALA A 83 -19.40 4.14 -6.77
CA ALA A 83 -20.17 3.12 -7.49
C ALA A 83 -19.65 1.69 -7.23
N ARG A 84 -18.41 1.56 -6.77
CA ARG A 84 -17.75 0.27 -6.51
C ARG A 84 -17.65 -0.10 -5.03
N LEU A 85 -18.34 0.63 -4.15
CA LEU A 85 -18.23 0.43 -2.71
C LEU A 85 -18.58 -1.01 -2.29
N ASP A 86 -19.68 -1.54 -2.82
CA ASP A 86 -20.17 -2.89 -2.49
C ASP A 86 -19.61 -4.00 -3.38
N VAL A 87 -18.69 -3.67 -4.31
CA VAL A 87 -18.13 -4.64 -5.24
C VAL A 87 -17.10 -5.51 -4.52
N THR A 88 -17.17 -6.81 -4.74
CA THR A 88 -16.14 -7.77 -4.33
C THR A 88 -15.46 -8.35 -5.57
N GLU A 89 -14.15 -8.20 -5.67
CA GLU A 89 -13.35 -8.77 -6.75
C GLU A 89 -12.82 -10.14 -6.34
N ILE A 90 -13.08 -11.17 -7.14
CA ILE A 90 -12.46 -12.49 -6.97
C ILE A 90 -11.30 -12.60 -7.95
N PHE A 91 -10.09 -12.81 -7.43
CA PHE A 91 -8.87 -12.92 -8.23
C PHE A 91 -8.02 -14.07 -7.71
N HIS A 92 -7.71 -15.04 -8.58
CA HIS A 92 -7.04 -16.30 -8.21
C HIS A 92 -7.70 -17.01 -7.01
N GLY A 93 -9.03 -16.95 -6.91
CA GLY A 93 -9.80 -17.57 -5.83
C GLY A 93 -9.79 -16.80 -4.49
N ILE A 94 -9.19 -15.60 -4.45
CA ILE A 94 -9.14 -14.74 -3.27
C ILE A 94 -10.07 -13.54 -3.45
N SER A 95 -10.80 -13.18 -2.39
CA SER A 95 -11.68 -12.01 -2.34
C SER A 95 -10.90 -10.72 -2.02
N PHE A 96 -11.22 -9.64 -2.74
CA PHE A 96 -10.67 -8.30 -2.54
C PHE A 96 -11.79 -7.24 -2.58
N PRO A 97 -11.66 -6.13 -1.82
CA PRO A 97 -12.64 -5.04 -1.88
C PRO A 97 -12.54 -4.27 -3.19
N GLY A 98 -13.58 -4.35 -4.01
CA GLY A 98 -13.64 -3.79 -5.37
C GLY A 98 -13.65 -2.26 -5.43
N HIS A 99 -13.92 -1.59 -4.31
CA HIS A 99 -13.77 -0.14 -4.19
C HIS A 99 -12.33 0.33 -4.40
N LEU A 100 -11.33 -0.49 -4.04
CA LEU A 100 -9.90 -0.14 -4.14
C LEU A 100 -9.17 -1.02 -5.15
N HIS A 101 -9.74 -2.15 -5.52
CA HIS A 101 -9.13 -3.16 -6.39
C HIS A 101 -9.97 -3.36 -7.65
N THR A 102 -9.28 -3.51 -8.76
CA THR A 102 -9.86 -3.99 -10.02
C THR A 102 -9.06 -5.21 -10.47
N GLN A 103 -9.62 -6.01 -11.37
CA GLN A 103 -8.87 -7.10 -12.02
C GLN A 103 -7.57 -6.56 -12.65
N ASP A 104 -7.62 -5.38 -13.27
CA ASP A 104 -6.47 -4.73 -13.87
C ASP A 104 -5.42 -4.29 -12.84
N SER A 105 -5.83 -3.72 -11.71
CA SER A 105 -4.88 -3.28 -10.67
C SER A 105 -4.19 -4.48 -10.01
N LEU A 106 -4.93 -5.56 -9.75
CA LEU A 106 -4.39 -6.82 -9.23
C LEU A 106 -3.44 -7.46 -10.24
N GLN A 107 -3.80 -7.50 -11.52
CA GLN A 107 -2.94 -8.02 -12.57
C GLN A 107 -1.67 -7.18 -12.77
N HIS A 108 -1.77 -5.86 -12.60
CA HIS A 108 -0.63 -4.95 -12.64
C HIS A 108 0.33 -5.21 -11.47
N ALA A 109 -0.19 -5.42 -10.26
CA ALA A 109 0.62 -5.75 -9.09
C ALA A 109 1.47 -7.02 -9.32
N LEU A 110 0.90 -8.06 -9.94
CA LEU A 110 1.64 -9.30 -10.25
C LEU A 110 2.74 -9.14 -11.30
N LYS A 111 2.71 -8.05 -12.07
CA LYS A 111 3.68 -7.72 -13.12
C LYS A 111 4.53 -6.50 -12.76
N PHE A 112 4.46 -6.06 -11.51
CA PHE A 112 5.14 -4.86 -11.09
C PHE A 112 6.67 -5.03 -11.18
N LEU A 113 7.33 -4.05 -11.81
CA LEU A 113 8.77 -4.07 -11.96
C LEU A 113 9.42 -3.44 -10.73
N PHE A 114 9.83 -4.30 -9.79
CA PHE A 114 10.58 -3.90 -8.61
C PHE A 114 12.00 -3.48 -8.97
N GLN A 115 12.48 -2.43 -8.30
CA GLN A 115 13.86 -1.98 -8.34
C GLN A 115 14.60 -2.52 -7.12
N ASP A 116 15.89 -2.79 -7.26
CA ASP A 116 16.74 -3.27 -6.15
C ASP A 116 16.75 -2.35 -4.92
N THR A 117 16.44 -1.06 -5.11
CA THR A 117 16.40 -0.07 -4.04
C THR A 117 15.06 -0.01 -3.33
N ASP A 118 13.99 -0.56 -3.89
CA ASP A 118 12.63 -0.47 -3.34
C ASP A 118 12.56 -1.05 -1.93
N VAL A 119 11.64 -0.48 -1.14
CA VAL A 119 11.24 -1.01 0.16
C VAL A 119 9.79 -1.43 0.07
N LEU A 120 9.51 -2.70 0.34
CA LEU A 120 8.16 -3.26 0.33
C LEU A 120 7.72 -3.62 1.75
N ILE A 121 6.65 -2.98 2.23
CA ILE A 121 6.01 -3.32 3.50
C ILE A 121 4.88 -4.31 3.21
N VAL A 122 4.96 -5.49 3.81
CA VAL A 122 4.01 -6.58 3.59
C VAL A 122 3.37 -6.94 4.92
N SER A 123 2.07 -7.18 4.94
CA SER A 123 1.39 -7.72 6.12
C SER A 123 0.06 -8.35 5.72
N TYR A 124 -0.47 -9.29 6.50
CA TYR A 124 -1.90 -9.58 6.42
C TYR A 124 -2.69 -8.38 6.97
N PRO A 125 -3.88 -8.04 6.45
CA PRO A 125 -4.68 -6.93 6.95
C PRO A 125 -4.75 -6.88 8.48
N LYS A 126 -4.60 -5.68 9.04
CA LYS A 126 -4.67 -5.40 10.49
C LYS A 126 -3.53 -5.96 11.36
N SER A 127 -2.42 -6.37 10.75
CA SER A 127 -1.23 -6.84 11.47
C SER A 127 -0.23 -5.75 11.88
N GLY A 128 -0.54 -4.46 11.65
CA GLY A 128 0.34 -3.35 12.00
C GLY A 128 0.98 -2.60 10.82
N THR A 129 0.42 -2.74 9.61
CA THR A 129 0.86 -2.06 8.38
C THR A 129 1.13 -0.58 8.59
N THR A 130 0.13 0.12 9.13
CA THR A 130 0.16 1.57 9.34
C THR A 130 1.30 1.96 10.28
N TRP A 131 1.57 1.16 11.31
CA TRP A 131 2.68 1.40 12.23
C TRP A 131 4.03 1.29 11.52
N MET A 132 4.21 0.24 10.71
CA MET A 132 5.43 0.05 9.94
C MET A 132 5.62 1.13 8.86
N GLN A 133 4.54 1.58 8.20
CA GLN A 133 4.59 2.70 7.25
C GLN A 133 5.12 3.99 7.91
N GLU A 134 4.70 4.27 9.15
CA GLU A 134 5.21 5.42 9.91
C GLU A 134 6.67 5.26 10.30
N ILE A 135 7.04 4.07 10.81
CA ILE A 135 8.43 3.74 11.17
C ILE A 135 9.36 3.94 9.96
N VAL A 136 9.03 3.36 8.81
CA VAL A 136 9.85 3.46 7.60
C VAL A 136 9.92 4.91 7.09
N THR A 137 8.84 5.68 7.21
CA THR A 137 8.82 7.10 6.81
C THR A 137 9.74 7.95 7.69
N LEU A 138 9.70 7.73 9.01
CA LEU A 138 10.53 8.46 9.96
C LEU A 138 12.00 8.04 9.84
N ILE A 139 12.30 6.76 9.64
CA ILE A 139 13.67 6.30 9.32
C ILE A 139 14.18 6.97 8.05
N SER A 140 13.35 7.02 7.00
CA SER A 140 13.70 7.65 5.72
C SER A 140 13.98 9.15 5.87
N SER A 141 13.37 9.78 6.86
CA SER A 141 13.48 11.21 7.17
C SER A 141 14.40 11.49 8.37
N ARG A 142 15.24 10.53 8.81
CA ARG A 142 16.17 10.71 9.95
C ARG A 142 15.47 11.19 11.23
N GLY A 143 14.26 10.70 11.48
CA GLY A 143 13.42 11.08 12.63
C GLY A 143 12.69 12.42 12.51
N ASP A 144 12.81 13.14 11.38
CA ASP A 144 12.03 14.35 11.11
C ASP A 144 10.55 13.99 10.82
N PRO A 145 9.60 14.47 11.64
CA PRO A 145 8.18 14.16 11.46
C PRO A 145 7.51 14.96 10.33
N HIS A 146 8.19 15.93 9.71
CA HIS A 146 7.56 16.84 8.74
C HIS A 146 6.82 16.11 7.62
N VAL A 147 7.42 15.08 7.02
CA VAL A 147 6.77 14.30 5.95
C VAL A 147 5.60 13.48 6.50
N ALA A 148 5.80 12.83 7.65
CA ALA A 148 4.77 12.03 8.33
C ALA A 148 3.56 12.85 8.79
N GLN A 149 3.72 14.15 9.03
CA GLN A 149 2.67 15.07 9.48
C GLN A 149 2.07 15.94 8.36
N SER A 150 2.65 15.92 7.15
CA SER A 150 2.18 16.74 6.02
C SER A 150 1.62 15.94 4.86
N THR A 151 1.90 14.64 4.78
CA THR A 151 1.49 13.79 3.66
C THR A 151 0.84 12.51 4.18
N PRO A 152 -0.37 12.14 3.71
CA PRO A 152 -1.03 10.92 4.15
C PRO A 152 -0.20 9.65 3.90
N ASN A 153 -0.32 8.65 4.76
CA ASN A 153 0.43 7.38 4.63
C ASN A 153 0.14 6.67 3.30
N TRP A 154 -1.11 6.65 2.82
CA TRP A 154 -1.46 6.06 1.52
C TRP A 154 -0.83 6.77 0.31
N THR A 155 -0.35 8.00 0.46
CA THR A 155 0.43 8.70 -0.57
C THR A 155 1.94 8.46 -0.40
N ARG A 156 2.43 8.38 0.84
CA ARG A 156 3.85 8.11 1.14
C ARG A 156 4.28 6.69 0.82
N THR A 157 3.39 5.74 1.08
CA THR A 157 3.60 4.30 0.97
C THR A 157 2.37 3.65 0.31
N PRO A 158 2.15 3.86 -1.00
CA PRO A 158 0.94 3.38 -1.68
C PRO A 158 0.84 1.86 -1.68
N TRP A 159 -0.40 1.37 -1.67
CA TRP A 159 -0.70 -0.06 -1.82
C TRP A 159 -0.55 -0.48 -3.27
N LEU A 160 0.28 -1.49 -3.52
CA LEU A 160 0.64 -1.96 -4.86
C LEU A 160 -0.59 -2.39 -5.67
N GLU A 161 -1.53 -3.06 -5.01
CA GLU A 161 -2.73 -3.64 -5.59
C GLU A 161 -3.90 -2.65 -5.81
N HIS A 162 -3.76 -1.39 -5.38
CA HIS A 162 -4.80 -0.38 -5.58
C HIS A 162 -4.73 0.24 -6.99
N TYR A 163 -5.89 0.53 -7.59
CA TYR A 163 -5.97 1.04 -8.96
C TYR A 163 -5.24 2.36 -9.19
N TYR A 164 -5.10 3.20 -8.16
CA TYR A 164 -4.43 4.50 -8.25
C TYR A 164 -2.93 4.45 -7.94
N CYS A 165 -2.36 3.28 -7.62
CA CYS A 165 -0.97 3.15 -7.20
C CYS A 165 0.02 3.66 -8.25
N ALA A 166 -0.20 3.27 -9.53
CA ALA A 166 0.67 3.67 -10.63
C ALA A 166 0.79 5.20 -10.76
N ASP A 167 -0.31 5.93 -10.58
CA ASP A 167 -0.31 7.39 -10.69
C ASP A 167 0.37 8.06 -9.49
N LEU A 168 0.18 7.51 -8.29
CA LEU A 168 0.94 7.95 -7.10
C LEU A 168 2.45 7.76 -7.32
N LEU A 169 2.88 6.62 -7.85
CA LEU A 169 4.29 6.35 -8.13
C LEU A 169 4.88 7.27 -9.20
N LYS A 170 4.13 7.58 -10.27
CA LYS A 170 4.56 8.56 -11.29
C LYS A 170 4.74 9.97 -10.71
N SER A 171 3.90 10.35 -9.75
CA SER A 171 3.95 11.67 -9.10
C SER A 171 4.97 11.75 -7.96
N SER A 172 5.45 10.62 -7.46
CA SER A 172 6.37 10.58 -6.33
C SER A 172 7.79 10.94 -6.74
N THR A 173 8.43 11.79 -5.93
CA THR A 173 9.86 12.10 -6.04
C THR A 173 10.69 11.36 -4.99
N SER A 174 10.09 10.46 -4.19
CA SER A 174 10.80 9.74 -3.14
C SER A 174 11.72 8.66 -3.72
N THR A 175 12.96 8.63 -3.25
CA THR A 175 13.92 7.56 -3.53
C THR A 175 14.60 7.10 -2.24
N PRO A 176 14.61 5.78 -1.95
CA PRO A 176 13.93 4.72 -2.69
C PRO A 176 12.39 4.83 -2.63
N ARG A 177 11.69 4.14 -3.54
CA ARG A 177 10.23 4.00 -3.45
C ARG A 177 9.91 3.13 -2.22
N VAL A 178 8.87 3.49 -1.50
CA VAL A 178 8.33 2.69 -0.40
C VAL A 178 6.92 2.28 -0.79
N LEU A 179 6.66 0.98 -0.82
CA LEU A 179 5.42 0.37 -1.27
C LEU A 179 4.80 -0.42 -0.11
N THR A 180 3.50 -0.65 -0.18
CA THR A 180 2.77 -1.51 0.75
C THR A 180 1.98 -2.55 -0.01
N THR A 181 1.76 -3.73 0.57
CA THR A 181 0.84 -4.72 0.01
C THR A 181 0.28 -5.66 1.07
N HIS A 182 -0.92 -6.16 0.80
CA HIS A 182 -1.60 -7.23 1.51
C HIS A 182 -1.69 -8.52 0.67
N LEU A 183 -1.03 -8.56 -0.49
CA LEU A 183 -1.03 -9.75 -1.35
C LEU A 183 -0.26 -10.91 -0.69
N PRO A 184 -0.78 -12.14 -0.76
CA PRO A 184 -0.03 -13.32 -0.34
C PRO A 184 1.17 -13.56 -1.25
N HIS A 185 2.19 -14.23 -0.71
CA HIS A 185 3.42 -14.53 -1.44
C HIS A 185 3.15 -15.34 -2.72
N ASP A 186 2.19 -16.26 -2.72
CA ASP A 186 1.89 -17.09 -3.89
C ASP A 186 1.47 -16.27 -5.12
N LEU A 187 0.91 -15.07 -4.92
CA LEU A 187 0.59 -14.14 -6.00
C LEU A 187 1.77 -13.23 -6.33
N LEU A 188 2.38 -12.60 -5.32
CA LEU A 188 3.37 -11.54 -5.55
C LEU A 188 4.81 -12.05 -5.75
N GLY A 189 5.13 -13.24 -5.24
CA GLY A 189 6.45 -13.86 -5.25
C GLY A 189 7.12 -13.85 -6.62
N PRO A 190 6.44 -14.24 -7.72
CA PRO A 190 7.01 -14.19 -9.06
C PRO A 190 7.54 -12.80 -9.47
N ALA A 191 6.87 -11.71 -9.09
CA ALA A 191 7.30 -10.34 -9.41
C ALA A 191 8.58 -9.93 -8.65
N LEU A 192 8.90 -10.62 -7.54
CA LEU A 192 10.04 -10.32 -6.68
C LEU A 192 11.29 -11.14 -7.00
N GLN A 193 11.18 -12.22 -7.79
CA GLN A 193 12.26 -13.21 -7.98
C GLN A 193 13.58 -12.62 -8.49
N GLU A 194 13.53 -11.57 -9.30
CA GLU A 194 14.73 -10.95 -9.89
C GLU A 194 15.18 -9.67 -9.17
N SER A 195 14.47 -9.26 -8.12
CA SER A 195 14.73 -8.00 -7.42
C SER A 195 15.46 -8.21 -6.10
N LYS A 196 16.31 -7.24 -5.73
CA LYS A 196 16.91 -7.15 -4.38
C LYS A 196 16.15 -6.21 -3.44
N ALA A 197 14.91 -5.84 -3.80
CA ALA A 197 14.05 -5.00 -2.98
C ALA A 197 14.03 -5.48 -1.52
N ARG A 198 14.09 -4.54 -0.58
CA ARG A 198 14.07 -4.84 0.85
C ARG A 198 12.63 -5.04 1.28
N ILE A 199 12.30 -6.23 1.73
CA ILE A 199 10.95 -6.60 2.16
C ILE A 199 10.90 -6.56 3.68
N ILE A 200 9.91 -5.86 4.25
CA ILE A 200 9.60 -5.91 5.67
C ILE A 200 8.25 -6.62 5.81
N TYR A 201 8.27 -7.84 6.32
CA TYR A 201 7.05 -8.60 6.57
C TYR A 201 6.62 -8.46 8.03
N VAL A 202 5.41 -7.95 8.26
CA VAL A 202 4.85 -7.74 9.59
C VAL A 202 3.77 -8.79 9.88
N THR A 203 3.98 -9.58 10.93
CA THR A 203 2.97 -10.51 11.46
C THR A 203 2.42 -10.02 12.79
N ARG A 204 1.22 -10.43 13.13
CA ARG A 204 0.61 -10.26 14.45
C ARG A 204 -0.09 -11.55 14.83
N ASN A 205 -0.22 -11.83 16.13
CA ASN A 205 -0.96 -12.99 16.59
C ASN A 205 -2.38 -13.00 15.99
N PRO A 206 -2.85 -14.15 15.50
CA PRO A 206 -4.07 -14.22 14.69
C PRO A 206 -5.36 -13.91 15.46
N LYS A 207 -5.36 -14.11 16.79
CA LYS A 207 -6.53 -13.79 17.63
C LYS A 207 -6.77 -12.27 17.68
N ASP A 208 -5.70 -11.47 17.87
CA ASP A 208 -5.81 -10.01 17.82
C ASP A 208 -6.03 -9.47 16.39
N VAL A 209 -5.47 -10.14 15.37
CA VAL A 209 -5.77 -9.83 13.96
C VAL A 209 -7.26 -9.99 13.71
N LEU A 210 -7.85 -11.13 14.10
CA LEU A 210 -9.28 -11.41 13.95
C LEU A 210 -10.14 -10.31 14.59
N VAL A 211 -9.88 -9.97 15.86
CA VAL A 211 -10.63 -8.90 16.54
C VAL A 211 -10.48 -7.58 15.83
N SER A 212 -9.26 -7.21 15.44
CA SER A 212 -9.03 -5.95 14.73
C SER A 212 -9.70 -5.93 13.36
N PHE A 213 -9.81 -7.07 12.68
CA PHE A 213 -10.41 -7.17 11.35
C PHE A 213 -11.93 -7.18 11.41
N TYR A 214 -12.51 -7.80 12.43
CA TYR A 214 -13.94 -7.74 12.72
C TYR A 214 -14.41 -6.30 12.95
N HIS A 215 -13.72 -5.55 13.82
CA HIS A 215 -14.04 -4.13 14.02
C HIS A 215 -13.81 -3.28 12.77
N PHE A 216 -12.84 -3.65 11.92
CA PHE A 216 -12.60 -2.93 10.68
C PHE A 216 -13.72 -3.16 9.65
N HIS A 217 -14.22 -4.39 9.50
CA HIS A 217 -15.39 -4.67 8.63
C HIS A 217 -16.64 -3.91 9.09
N LYS A 218 -16.83 -3.71 10.41
CA LYS A 218 -17.96 -2.92 10.91
C LYS A 218 -17.93 -1.45 10.49
N MET A 219 -16.75 -0.88 10.28
CA MET A 219 -16.60 0.55 9.98
C MET A 219 -16.23 0.86 8.54
N ALA A 220 -15.59 -0.07 7.82
CA ALA A 220 -15.21 0.12 6.43
C ALA A 220 -16.36 -0.31 5.52
N ASN A 221 -17.11 0.66 4.99
CA ASN A 221 -18.31 0.40 4.20
C ASN A 221 -18.00 -0.27 2.84
N PHE A 222 -16.73 -0.30 2.42
CA PHE A 222 -16.27 -1.02 1.23
C PHE A 222 -15.96 -2.51 1.48
N LEU A 223 -16.19 -3.00 2.69
CA LEU A 223 -16.07 -4.42 3.04
C LEU A 223 -17.47 -5.01 3.27
N PRO A 224 -17.65 -6.32 3.04
CA PRO A 224 -18.87 -7.01 3.42
C PRO A 224 -19.19 -6.83 4.91
N ASP A 225 -20.48 -6.92 5.26
CA ASP A 225 -20.90 -6.89 6.66
C ASP A 225 -20.14 -7.97 7.47
N ALA A 226 -19.68 -7.58 8.66
CA ALA A 226 -18.94 -8.45 9.55
C ALA A 226 -19.82 -9.57 10.15
N GLY A 227 -21.15 -9.38 10.16
CA GLY A 227 -22.07 -10.31 10.83
C GLY A 227 -21.78 -10.43 12.33
N SER A 228 -22.10 -11.60 12.89
CA SER A 228 -21.75 -11.90 14.29
C SER A 228 -20.28 -12.29 14.44
N PHE A 229 -19.70 -12.07 15.62
CA PHE A 229 -18.32 -12.49 15.89
C PHE A 229 -18.06 -14.00 15.71
N PRO A 230 -18.96 -14.92 16.13
CA PRO A 230 -18.80 -16.35 15.83
C PRO A 230 -18.74 -16.69 14.34
N GLU A 231 -19.60 -16.08 13.52
CA GLU A 231 -19.59 -16.28 12.05
C GLU A 231 -18.30 -15.73 11.45
N PHE A 232 -17.88 -14.54 11.88
CA PHE A 232 -16.64 -13.93 11.40
C PHE A 232 -15.40 -14.74 11.79
N LEU A 233 -15.37 -15.31 13.00
CA LEU A 233 -14.34 -16.26 13.45
C LEU A 233 -14.28 -17.49 12.52
N HIS A 234 -15.44 -18.05 12.17
CA HIS A 234 -15.52 -19.19 11.25
C HIS A 234 -14.92 -18.84 9.88
N HIS A 235 -15.37 -17.75 9.26
CA HIS A 235 -14.82 -17.28 7.97
C HIS A 235 -13.32 -16.97 8.01
N PHE A 236 -12.83 -16.41 9.11
CA PHE A 236 -11.39 -16.18 9.30
C PHE A 236 -10.60 -17.49 9.33
N LEU A 237 -11.09 -18.50 10.05
CA LEU A 237 -10.44 -19.81 10.16
C LEU A 237 -10.48 -20.60 8.85
N GLU A 238 -11.55 -20.46 8.09
CA GLU A 238 -11.68 -21.04 6.74
C GLU A 238 -10.87 -20.28 5.69
N GLY A 239 -10.53 -19.02 5.93
CA GLY A 239 -9.78 -18.18 5.00
C GLY A 239 -10.64 -17.60 3.89
N THR A 240 -11.93 -17.41 4.14
CA THR A 240 -12.92 -16.89 3.17
C THR A 240 -13.13 -15.37 3.28
N LEU A 241 -12.42 -14.70 4.18
CA LEU A 241 -12.42 -13.24 4.27
C LEU A 241 -11.60 -12.60 3.14
N ASN A 242 -11.72 -11.28 2.98
CA ASN A 242 -10.88 -10.53 2.05
C ASN A 242 -9.39 -10.75 2.36
N PHE A 243 -8.58 -10.92 1.31
CA PHE A 243 -7.17 -11.32 1.32
C PHE A 243 -6.89 -12.78 1.73
N GLY A 244 -7.94 -13.60 1.91
CA GLY A 244 -7.83 -15.05 2.04
C GLY A 244 -7.40 -15.54 3.44
N SER A 245 -6.73 -16.69 3.46
CA SER A 245 -6.29 -17.37 4.69
C SER A 245 -5.10 -16.66 5.35
N TRP A 246 -5.27 -16.20 6.59
CA TRP A 246 -4.17 -15.70 7.41
C TRP A 246 -3.04 -16.74 7.54
N PHE A 247 -3.40 -18.02 7.68
CA PHE A 247 -2.43 -19.11 7.85
C PHE A 247 -1.54 -19.24 6.62
N ASP A 248 -2.12 -19.26 5.44
CA ASP A 248 -1.37 -19.44 4.19
C ASP A 248 -0.59 -18.18 3.85
N HIS A 249 -1.15 -17.00 4.15
CA HIS A 249 -0.45 -15.73 4.02
C HIS A 249 0.82 -15.68 4.88
N VAL A 250 0.75 -16.07 6.15
CA VAL A 250 1.91 -16.06 7.06
C VAL A 250 2.94 -17.10 6.63
N LYS A 251 2.53 -18.36 6.45
CA LYS A 251 3.43 -19.43 6.03
C LYS A 251 4.12 -19.10 4.71
N GLY A 252 3.37 -18.61 3.73
CA GLY A 252 3.86 -18.24 2.41
C GLY A 252 5.01 -17.25 2.50
N TRP A 253 4.80 -16.11 3.15
CA TRP A 253 5.84 -15.09 3.28
C TRP A 253 7.02 -15.52 4.15
N THR A 254 6.79 -16.16 5.31
CA THR A 254 7.90 -16.54 6.20
C THR A 254 8.73 -17.70 5.67
N SER A 255 8.15 -18.59 4.85
CA SER A 255 8.92 -19.67 4.21
C SER A 255 10.00 -19.15 3.26
N GLN A 256 9.86 -17.91 2.79
CA GLN A 256 10.75 -17.28 1.82
C GLN A 256 11.79 -16.37 2.47
N ALA A 257 11.82 -16.28 3.80
CA ALA A 257 12.72 -15.39 4.52
C ALA A 257 14.21 -15.63 4.21
N ALA A 258 14.58 -16.86 3.84
CA ALA A 258 15.94 -17.21 3.44
C ALA A 258 16.24 -16.94 1.96
N ALA A 259 15.22 -16.92 1.10
CA ALA A 259 15.35 -16.74 -0.35
C ALA A 259 15.25 -15.27 -0.77
N LEU A 260 14.49 -14.48 -0.03
CA LEU A 260 14.25 -13.07 -0.29
C LEU A 260 15.06 -12.19 0.67
N ASN A 261 15.30 -10.94 0.27
CA ASN A 261 15.84 -9.91 1.16
C ASN A 261 14.73 -9.43 2.11
N LEU A 262 14.34 -10.29 3.06
CA LEU A 262 13.17 -10.13 3.90
C LEU A 262 13.55 -10.02 5.38
N LEU A 263 13.10 -8.94 6.02
CA LEU A 263 13.09 -8.79 7.47
C LEU A 263 11.70 -9.14 8.01
N HIS A 264 11.63 -10.20 8.81
CA HIS A 264 10.43 -10.52 9.57
C HIS A 264 10.37 -9.69 10.85
N VAL A 265 9.23 -9.03 11.06
CA VAL A 265 8.92 -8.21 12.23
C VAL A 265 7.58 -8.65 12.80
N THR A 266 7.45 -8.69 14.13
CA THR A 266 6.16 -8.95 14.78
C THR A 266 5.54 -7.66 15.32
N TYR A 267 4.22 -7.58 15.37
CA TYR A 267 3.52 -6.49 16.05
C TYR A 267 3.90 -6.46 17.53
N GLU A 268 4.03 -7.65 18.12
CA GLU A 268 4.29 -7.83 19.54
C GLU A 268 5.68 -7.33 19.92
N GLU A 269 6.72 -7.59 19.13
CA GLU A 269 8.05 -7.04 19.43
C GLU A 269 8.08 -5.51 19.28
N MET A 270 7.36 -4.93 18.31
CA MET A 270 7.24 -3.47 18.19
C MET A 270 6.53 -2.87 19.42
N SER A 271 5.53 -3.58 19.95
CA SER A 271 4.80 -3.17 21.14
C SER A 271 5.58 -3.37 22.44
N THR A 272 6.48 -4.34 22.52
CA THR A 272 7.29 -4.60 23.71
C THR A 272 8.52 -3.71 23.78
N ASP A 273 9.25 -3.54 22.68
CA ASP A 273 10.46 -2.73 22.62
C ASP A 273 10.57 -2.01 21.26
N LEU A 274 9.85 -0.89 21.16
CA LEU A 274 9.78 -0.09 19.94
C LEU A 274 11.15 0.48 19.54
N HIS A 275 12.00 0.83 20.51
CA HIS A 275 13.34 1.38 20.24
C HIS A 275 14.21 0.33 19.54
N ARG A 276 14.27 -0.90 20.08
CA ARG A 276 14.98 -2.02 19.44
C ARG A 276 14.39 -2.37 18.07
N ALA A 277 13.07 -2.40 17.93
CA ALA A 277 12.42 -2.72 16.67
C ALA A 277 12.78 -1.69 15.58
N ILE A 278 12.66 -0.39 15.86
CA ILE A 278 13.02 0.67 14.92
C ILE A 278 14.52 0.61 14.58
N ASN A 279 15.40 0.37 15.56
CA ASN A 279 16.83 0.23 15.30
C ASN A 279 17.12 -0.92 14.33
N ARG A 280 16.47 -2.08 14.53
CA ARG A 280 16.62 -3.27 13.67
C ARG A 280 16.13 -2.99 12.24
N VAL A 281 14.97 -2.35 12.10
CA VAL A 281 14.43 -1.94 10.80
C VAL A 281 15.37 -0.93 10.12
N SER A 282 15.88 0.07 10.85
CA SER A 282 16.78 1.08 10.29
C SER A 282 18.10 0.49 9.78
N THR A 283 18.64 -0.49 10.50
CA THR A 283 19.85 -1.23 10.11
C THR A 283 19.59 -2.06 8.86
N PHE A 284 18.48 -2.79 8.80
CA PHE A 284 18.07 -3.57 7.63
C PHE A 284 17.89 -2.69 6.38
N LEU A 285 17.27 -1.51 6.55
CA LEU A 285 17.13 -0.51 5.49
C LEU A 285 18.44 0.20 5.12
N GLN A 286 19.56 -0.15 5.74
CA GLN A 286 20.88 0.47 5.56
C GLN A 286 20.85 1.98 5.81
N ARG A 287 20.04 2.40 6.79
CA ARG A 287 19.90 3.77 7.27
C ARG A 287 19.96 3.80 8.80
N PRO A 288 21.08 3.35 9.41
CA PRO A 288 21.21 3.37 10.86
C PRO A 288 21.03 4.81 11.38
N LEU A 289 20.24 4.94 12.43
CA LEU A 289 19.89 6.21 13.04
C LEU A 289 20.85 6.56 14.18
N LEU A 290 21.08 7.86 14.37
CA LEU A 290 21.68 8.36 15.61
C LEU A 290 20.69 8.23 16.76
N GLU A 291 21.18 8.15 18.00
CA GLU A 291 20.33 7.93 19.18
C GLU A 291 19.19 8.96 19.29
N HIS A 292 19.45 10.24 19.01
CA HIS A 292 18.41 11.27 19.04
C HIS A 292 17.39 11.14 17.89
N GLU A 293 17.81 10.70 16.70
CA GLU A 293 16.91 10.43 15.56
C GLU A 293 16.01 9.23 15.86
N LEU A 294 16.58 8.18 16.47
CA LEU A 294 15.88 6.98 16.92
C LEU A 294 14.84 7.32 18.00
N ASN A 295 15.23 8.11 19.00
CA ASN A 295 14.31 8.58 20.04
C ASN A 295 13.16 9.43 19.47
N ASN A 296 13.42 10.25 18.46
CA ASN A 296 12.36 10.95 17.74
C ASN A 296 11.44 9.99 16.99
N CYS A 297 11.98 8.96 16.33
CA CYS A 297 11.17 7.92 15.69
C CYS A 297 10.26 7.23 16.71
N VAL A 298 10.80 6.79 17.86
CA VAL A 298 10.04 6.15 18.95
C VAL A 298 8.90 7.06 19.43
N LYS A 299 9.20 8.34 19.69
CA LYS A 299 8.22 9.33 20.12
C LYS A 299 7.06 9.42 19.12
N HIS A 300 7.36 9.61 17.84
CA HIS A 300 6.34 9.83 16.81
C HIS A 300 5.62 8.54 16.37
N CYS A 301 6.23 7.37 16.57
CA CYS A 301 5.63 6.05 16.34
C CYS A 301 4.84 5.53 17.55
N SER A 302 4.76 6.26 18.66
CA SER A 302 3.91 5.84 19.79
C SER A 302 2.43 5.86 19.40
N PHE A 303 1.65 4.92 19.93
CA PHE A 303 0.22 4.79 19.59
C PHE A 303 -0.55 6.10 19.81
N SER A 304 -0.29 6.81 20.90
CA SER A 304 -0.94 8.10 21.18
C SER A 304 -0.62 9.14 20.11
N ARG A 305 0.65 9.27 19.69
CA ARG A 305 1.04 10.23 18.64
C ARG A 305 0.46 9.87 17.29
N MET A 306 0.45 8.58 16.94
CA MET A 306 -0.17 8.12 15.69
C MET A 306 -1.67 8.32 15.68
N LYS A 307 -2.35 8.10 16.83
CA LYS A 307 -3.79 8.33 16.97
C LYS A 307 -4.19 9.79 16.74
N ASP A 308 -3.35 10.73 17.15
CA ASP A 308 -3.58 12.17 16.96
C ASP A 308 -3.13 12.69 15.58
N ASN A 309 -2.35 11.93 14.82
CA ASN A 309 -1.84 12.36 13.52
C ASN A 309 -2.87 12.08 12.40
N LYS A 310 -3.50 13.13 11.88
CA LYS A 310 -4.49 13.07 10.79
C LYS A 310 -3.96 12.42 9.49
N MET A 311 -2.65 12.46 9.26
CA MET A 311 -2.03 11.88 8.07
C MET A 311 -1.89 10.35 8.13
N ILE A 312 -2.31 9.72 9.23
CA ILE A 312 -2.14 8.28 9.41
C ILE A 312 -3.27 7.62 10.22
N ASN A 313 -4.06 8.39 10.96
CA ASN A 313 -5.20 7.86 11.72
C ASN A 313 -6.48 7.66 10.88
N TYR A 314 -6.41 7.91 9.57
CA TYR A 314 -7.52 7.76 8.59
C TYR A 314 -8.72 8.70 8.78
N SER A 315 -8.63 9.73 9.64
CA SER A 315 -9.70 10.74 9.82
C SER A 315 -9.93 11.66 8.61
N LEU A 316 -9.04 11.60 7.61
CA LEU A 316 -9.22 12.33 6.34
C LEU A 316 -10.04 11.54 5.32
N ILE A 317 -10.31 10.26 5.57
CA ILE A 317 -11.17 9.44 4.72
C ILE A 317 -12.63 9.80 5.02
N PRO A 318 -13.47 10.05 4.00
CA PRO A 318 -14.88 10.35 4.21
C PRO A 318 -15.61 9.23 4.97
N ASP A 319 -16.60 9.60 5.80
CA ASP A 319 -17.37 8.65 6.62
C ASP A 319 -18.19 7.68 5.76
N GLU A 320 -18.50 8.03 4.50
CA GLU A 320 -19.14 7.14 3.54
C GLU A 320 -18.26 5.93 3.19
N ILE A 321 -16.94 6.05 3.31
CA ILE A 321 -15.97 4.96 3.06
C ILE A 321 -15.54 4.31 4.39
N LEU A 322 -15.27 5.13 5.42
CA LEU A 322 -14.82 4.68 6.72
C LEU A 322 -15.64 5.38 7.84
N ASP A 323 -16.69 4.72 8.30
CA ASP A 323 -17.65 5.24 9.26
C ASP A 323 -17.06 5.35 10.67
N ASN A 324 -16.60 6.56 11.03
CA ASN A 324 -16.01 6.82 12.34
C ASN A 324 -17.03 6.83 13.49
N SER A 325 -18.34 6.73 13.21
CA SER A 325 -19.37 6.58 14.25
C SER A 325 -19.44 5.15 14.81
N LYS A 326 -19.03 4.15 14.02
CA LYS A 326 -19.02 2.72 14.39
C LYS A 326 -17.73 2.27 15.06
N GLY A 327 -16.72 3.14 15.11
CA GLY A 327 -15.43 2.86 15.72
C GLY A 327 -14.37 3.84 15.27
N CYS A 328 -13.11 3.60 15.62
CA CYS A 328 -11.98 4.37 15.13
C CYS A 328 -10.89 3.44 14.60
N PHE A 329 -10.18 3.88 13.55
CA PHE A 329 -9.10 3.08 12.95
C PHE A 329 -7.99 2.76 13.96
N MET A 330 -7.55 3.78 14.70
CA MET A 330 -6.60 3.66 15.81
C MET A 330 -7.32 3.25 17.10
N ARG A 331 -7.78 1.99 17.14
CA ARG A 331 -8.70 1.46 18.17
C ARG A 331 -8.09 1.33 19.56
N LYS A 332 -7.23 0.33 19.78
CA LYS A 332 -6.57 0.06 21.08
C LYS A 332 -5.05 -0.03 21.01
N GLY A 333 -4.50 -0.63 19.95
CA GLY A 333 -3.05 -0.69 19.77
C GLY A 333 -2.31 -1.59 20.78
N GLU A 334 -2.95 -2.63 21.31
CA GLU A 334 -2.41 -3.50 22.36
C GLU A 334 -2.32 -4.98 21.95
N ILE A 335 -1.61 -5.77 22.75
CA ILE A 335 -1.52 -7.24 22.66
C ILE A 335 -2.52 -7.83 23.65
N GLY A 336 -3.31 -8.82 23.21
CA GLY A 336 -4.18 -9.60 24.09
C GLY A 336 -5.63 -9.10 24.18
N ASP A 337 -6.03 -8.17 23.31
CA ASP A 337 -7.41 -7.67 23.31
C ASP A 337 -8.42 -8.74 22.87
N TRP A 338 -7.97 -9.79 22.19
CA TRP A 338 -8.77 -10.96 21.88
C TRP A 338 -9.50 -11.56 23.09
N LYS A 339 -8.91 -11.48 24.29
CA LYS A 339 -9.55 -11.95 25.53
C LYS A 339 -10.87 -11.27 25.86
N ASN A 340 -11.06 -10.04 25.37
CA ASN A 340 -12.28 -9.26 25.61
C ASN A 340 -13.41 -9.63 24.63
N MET A 341 -13.13 -10.45 23.63
CA MET A 341 -14.05 -10.79 22.54
C MET A 341 -14.35 -12.29 22.46
N PHE A 342 -13.36 -13.13 22.74
CA PHE A 342 -13.51 -14.57 22.68
C PHE A 342 -14.23 -15.11 23.93
N THR A 343 -15.21 -15.98 23.71
CA THR A 343 -15.66 -16.93 24.74
C THR A 343 -14.63 -18.05 24.88
N GLU A 344 -14.63 -18.75 26.02
CA GLU A 344 -13.74 -19.90 26.21
C GLU A 344 -13.95 -21.01 25.17
N GLU A 345 -15.19 -21.21 24.70
CA GLU A 345 -15.50 -22.21 23.68
C GLU A 345 -14.90 -21.83 22.32
N GLN A 346 -15.05 -20.57 21.92
CA GLN A 346 -14.43 -20.04 20.70
C GLN A 346 -12.90 -20.09 20.76
N ASP A 347 -12.32 -19.84 21.94
CA ASP A 347 -10.88 -19.92 22.14
C ASP A 347 -10.34 -21.34 21.96
N ARG A 348 -11.00 -22.33 22.59
CA ARG A 348 -10.67 -23.76 22.41
C ARG A 348 -10.84 -24.22 20.96
N TYR A 349 -11.90 -23.76 20.29
CA TYR A 349 -12.12 -24.05 18.87
C TYR A 349 -11.01 -23.46 18.00
N PHE A 350 -10.67 -22.18 18.23
CA PHE A 350 -9.58 -21.51 17.54
C PHE A 350 -8.26 -22.26 17.73
N ASP A 351 -7.89 -22.61 18.97
CA ASP A 351 -6.64 -23.28 19.28
C ASP A 351 -6.52 -24.65 18.60
N THR A 352 -7.63 -25.38 18.50
CA THR A 352 -7.70 -26.66 17.79
C THR A 352 -7.35 -26.48 16.31
N VAL A 353 -7.99 -25.51 15.65
CA VAL A 353 -7.73 -25.22 14.22
C VAL A 353 -6.33 -24.66 14.02
N PHE A 354 -5.89 -23.74 14.88
CA PHE A 354 -4.56 -23.12 14.82
C PHE A 354 -3.46 -24.18 14.93
N LYS A 355 -3.56 -25.09 15.92
CA LYS A 355 -2.60 -26.17 16.11
C LYS A 355 -2.52 -27.07 14.87
N SER A 356 -3.65 -27.39 14.24
CA SER A 356 -3.65 -28.18 13.01
C SER A 356 -3.05 -27.44 11.82
N LYS A 357 -3.42 -26.16 11.59
CA LYS A 357 -2.96 -25.39 10.42
C LYS A 357 -1.52 -24.89 10.52
N MET A 358 -0.97 -24.81 11.74
CA MET A 358 0.38 -24.28 12.03
C MET A 358 1.35 -25.32 12.59
N GLN A 359 1.00 -26.62 12.58
CA GLN A 359 1.85 -27.68 13.14
C GLN A 359 3.28 -27.72 12.55
N ASP A 360 3.43 -27.36 11.28
CA ASP A 360 4.71 -27.37 10.55
C ASP A 360 5.38 -25.99 10.53
N CYS A 361 4.83 -25.01 11.24
CA CYS A 361 5.33 -23.64 11.28
C CYS A 361 6.22 -23.43 12.51
N ILE A 362 7.45 -22.96 12.29
CA ILE A 362 8.42 -22.68 13.37
C ILE A 362 8.19 -21.34 14.07
N LEU A 363 7.20 -20.56 13.63
CA LEU A 363 6.93 -19.25 14.18
C LEU A 363 6.37 -19.35 15.60
N THR A 364 6.88 -18.51 16.48
CA THR A 364 6.36 -18.34 17.83
C THR A 364 5.49 -17.09 17.89
N PHE A 365 4.42 -17.16 18.69
CA PHE A 365 3.46 -16.08 18.83
C PHE A 365 3.37 -15.64 20.29
N VAL A 366 3.37 -14.33 20.50
CA VAL A 366 3.11 -13.71 21.79
C VAL A 366 1.63 -13.39 21.84
N TRP A 367 0.88 -14.12 22.66
CA TRP A 367 -0.58 -14.02 22.73
C TRP A 367 -1.05 -12.91 23.67
N GLU A 368 -0.20 -12.52 24.61
CA GLU A 368 -0.51 -11.61 25.69
C GLU A 368 0.69 -10.71 25.96
N LYS A 369 0.43 -9.51 26.50
CA LYS A 369 1.51 -8.63 26.92
C LYS A 369 2.34 -9.34 28.01
N PRO A 370 3.67 -9.47 27.85
CA PRO A 370 4.50 -10.02 28.91
C PRO A 370 4.30 -9.20 30.18
N GLU A 371 3.99 -9.86 31.30
CA GLU A 371 4.04 -9.20 32.60
C GLU A 371 5.47 -8.67 32.80
N ASN A 372 5.61 -7.39 33.13
CA ASN A 372 6.90 -6.85 33.57
C ASN A 372 7.27 -7.60 34.85
N LYS A 373 8.01 -8.70 34.73
CA LYS A 373 8.77 -9.23 35.86
C LYS A 373 9.83 -8.20 36.14
N GLU A 374 9.58 -7.33 37.11
CA GLU A 374 10.61 -6.51 37.74
C GLU A 374 11.77 -7.46 38.09
N LEU A 375 12.91 -7.24 37.45
CA LEU A 375 14.17 -7.94 37.69
C LEU A 375 14.91 -7.29 38.84
#